data_AF-A0A197JLL6-F1
#
_entry.id   AF-A0A197JLL6-F1
#
_cell.length_a   1.000
_cell.length_b   1.000
_cell.length_c   1.000
_cell.angle_alpha   90.00
_cell.angle_beta   90.00
_cell.angle_gamma   90.00
#
_symmetry.space_group_name_H-M   'P 1'
#
loop_
_entity.id
_entity.type
_entity.pdbx_description
1 polymer ?
#
loop_
_entity_poly.entity_id
_entity_poly.type
_entity_poly.pdbx_seq_one_letter_code
_entity_poly.pdbx_strand_id
1 'polypeptide(L)'
;MSTPPSPERKLAPGKEFEGSYLHAVIARKSNSCYKYDENVTKLTCGQGGSRAILGHFVCKTCNPSHTWHSGRICTELFLASNDRYRAILHAQQCRRCATYVEPKVDKENYGRKVVSTLDLWTGRRERLESTWDFKKTDPHDHVRCHGCQIGVCNRRSEG
;
A
#
# COMPACT_ATOMS: atom_id res chain seq x y z
N MET A 1 -35.76 1.80 10.20
CA MET A 1 -35.27 2.63 9.08
C MET A 1 -33.83 2.22 8.84
N SER A 2 -33.58 1.44 7.79
CA SER A 2 -32.25 0.92 7.48
C SER A 2 -31.42 2.04 6.88
N THR A 3 -30.29 2.38 7.51
CA THR A 3 -29.30 3.31 6.95
C THR A 3 -28.87 2.81 5.57
N PRO A 4 -28.90 3.63 4.51
CA PRO A 4 -28.38 3.21 3.21
C PRO A 4 -26.91 2.81 3.36
N PRO A 5 -26.43 1.77 2.64
CA PRO A 5 -25.01 1.42 2.67
C PRO A 5 -24.21 2.66 2.28
N SER A 6 -23.30 3.05 3.17
CA SER A 6 -22.41 4.18 2.98
C SER A 6 -21.76 4.06 1.59
N PRO A 7 -21.80 5.10 0.74
CA PRO A 7 -21.32 5.00 -0.63
C PRO A 7 -19.87 4.51 -0.58
N GLU A 8 -19.61 3.37 -1.22
CA GLU A 8 -18.29 2.78 -1.30
C GLU A 8 -17.30 3.88 -1.71
N ARG A 9 -16.27 4.10 -0.88
CA ARG A 9 -15.23 5.11 -1.17
C ARG A 9 -14.58 4.75 -2.50
N LYS A 10 -14.95 5.47 -3.57
CA LYS A 10 -14.26 5.36 -4.86
C LYS A 10 -12.82 5.83 -4.67
N LEU A 11 -11.88 5.13 -5.32
CA LEU A 11 -10.47 5.53 -5.30
C LEU A 11 -10.34 6.97 -5.79
N ALA A 12 -9.50 7.75 -5.11
CA ALA A 12 -9.19 9.11 -5.54
C ALA A 12 -8.41 9.07 -6.86
N PRO A 13 -8.97 9.54 -8.00
CA PRO A 13 -8.34 9.37 -9.31
C PRO A 13 -6.94 10.01 -9.36
N GLY A 14 -5.96 9.24 -9.83
CA GLY A 14 -4.56 9.65 -9.93
C GLY A 14 -3.81 9.75 -8.59
N LYS A 15 -4.48 9.55 -7.45
CA LYS A 15 -3.91 9.63 -6.10
C LYS A 15 -3.86 8.29 -5.38
N GLU A 16 -4.75 7.37 -5.77
CA GLU A 16 -4.86 6.01 -5.25
C GLU A 16 -4.91 5.03 -6.41
N PHE A 17 -4.23 3.89 -6.25
CA PHE A 17 -4.10 2.87 -7.29
C PHE A 17 -4.40 1.49 -6.70
N GLU A 18 -5.16 0.68 -7.43
CA GLU A 18 -5.42 -0.71 -7.05
C GLU A 18 -4.15 -1.54 -7.07
N GLY A 19 -4.00 -2.42 -6.08
CA GLY A 19 -2.91 -3.38 -5.98
C GLY A 19 -3.16 -4.71 -6.66
N SER A 20 -4.27 -4.87 -7.41
CA SER A 20 -4.66 -6.13 -8.05
C SER A 20 -3.58 -6.68 -8.98
N TYR A 21 -2.89 -5.80 -9.71
CA TYR A 21 -1.78 -6.16 -10.60
C TYR A 21 -0.58 -6.82 -9.89
N LEU A 22 -0.50 -6.68 -8.56
CA LEU A 22 0.53 -7.29 -7.72
C LEU A 22 0.08 -8.62 -7.11
N HIS A 23 -1.18 -9.04 -7.30
CA HIS A 23 -1.71 -10.24 -6.68
C HIS A 23 -0.94 -11.51 -7.05
N ALA A 24 -0.44 -11.62 -8.29
CA ALA A 24 0.36 -12.77 -8.71
C ALA A 24 1.63 -12.96 -7.85
N VAL A 25 2.20 -11.88 -7.29
CA VAL A 25 3.33 -11.95 -6.36
C VAL A 25 2.89 -12.58 -5.03
N ILE A 26 1.72 -12.18 -4.54
CA ILE A 26 1.15 -12.67 -3.28
C ILE A 26 0.77 -14.14 -3.42
N ALA A 27 0.01 -14.49 -4.46
CA ALA A 27 -0.40 -15.86 -4.74
C ALA A 27 0.80 -16.82 -4.81
N ARG A 28 1.88 -16.44 -5.50
CA ARG A 28 3.11 -17.26 -5.52
C ARG A 28 3.75 -17.40 -4.15
N LYS A 29 3.88 -16.30 -3.40
CA LYS A 29 4.62 -16.28 -2.14
C LYS A 29 3.85 -16.91 -0.97
N SER A 30 2.52 -16.90 -1.04
CA SER A 30 1.63 -17.48 -0.02
C SER A 30 1.04 -18.81 -0.45
N ASN A 31 1.54 -19.47 -1.50
CA ASN A 31 0.96 -20.70 -2.06
C ASN A 31 -0.57 -20.60 -2.29
N SER A 32 -1.01 -19.46 -2.80
CA SER A 32 -2.41 -19.14 -3.12
C SER A 32 -3.38 -19.13 -1.93
N CYS A 33 -2.89 -19.01 -0.69
CA CYS A 33 -3.75 -18.86 0.50
C CYS A 33 -4.69 -17.65 0.47
N TYR A 34 -4.33 -16.58 -0.27
CA TYR A 34 -5.10 -15.34 -0.33
C TYR A 34 -5.68 -15.11 -1.72
N LYS A 35 -6.84 -14.45 -1.78
CA LYS A 35 -7.49 -14.03 -3.04
C LYS A 35 -7.65 -12.52 -3.06
N TYR A 36 -7.36 -11.89 -4.21
CA TYR A 36 -7.64 -10.46 -4.36
C TYR A 36 -9.14 -10.23 -4.52
N ASP A 37 -9.68 -9.22 -3.84
CA ASP A 37 -11.07 -8.79 -4.00
C ASP A 37 -11.18 -7.27 -3.81
N GLU A 38 -11.50 -6.55 -4.88
CA GLU A 38 -11.66 -5.10 -4.88
C GLU A 38 -12.86 -4.61 -4.06
N ASN A 39 -13.81 -5.48 -3.74
CA ASN A 39 -14.98 -5.15 -2.91
C ASN A 39 -14.67 -5.22 -1.41
N VAL A 40 -13.47 -5.67 -1.03
CA VAL A 40 -13.00 -5.54 0.36
C VAL A 40 -12.71 -4.06 0.61
N THR A 41 -13.40 -3.48 1.58
CA THR A 41 -13.28 -2.08 1.97
C THR A 41 -12.93 -1.99 3.45
N LYS A 42 -12.68 -0.77 3.94
CA LYS A 42 -12.52 -0.50 5.37
C LYS A 42 -13.75 -0.90 6.21
N LEU A 43 -14.95 -0.92 5.61
CA LEU A 43 -16.20 -1.29 6.29
C LEU A 43 -16.43 -2.81 6.32
N THR A 44 -15.90 -3.53 5.34
CA THR A 44 -16.11 -4.97 5.18
C THR A 44 -14.91 -5.82 5.62
N CYS A 45 -13.77 -5.19 5.91
CA CYS A 45 -12.59 -5.89 6.42
C CYS A 45 -12.70 -6.18 7.93
N GLY A 46 -12.22 -7.36 8.33
CA GLY A 46 -12.01 -7.68 9.75
C GLY A 46 -10.68 -7.13 10.28
N GLN A 47 -9.70 -6.93 9.39
CA GLN A 47 -8.39 -6.35 9.71
C GLN A 47 -7.96 -5.37 8.63
N GLY A 48 -7.35 -4.26 9.02
CA GLY A 48 -6.89 -3.23 8.10
C GLY A 48 -5.77 -2.36 8.66
N GLY A 49 -4.95 -1.80 7.78
CA GLY A 49 -3.87 -0.89 8.16
C GLY A 49 -2.90 -0.60 7.02
N SER A 50 -1.95 0.32 7.25
CA SER A 50 -0.98 0.70 6.22
C SER A 50 0.40 0.05 6.42
N ARG A 51 1.12 -0.15 5.31
CA ARG A 51 2.51 -0.62 5.26
C ARG A 51 3.36 0.31 4.43
N ALA A 52 4.64 0.41 4.80
CA ALA A 52 5.65 1.07 3.99
C ALA A 52 6.23 0.06 3.01
N ILE A 53 5.91 0.21 1.73
CA ILE A 53 6.48 -0.61 0.66
C ILE A 53 7.60 0.16 -0.01
N LEU A 54 8.69 -0.51 -0.39
CA LEU A 54 9.78 0.12 -1.13
C LEU A 54 9.40 0.28 -2.61
N GLY A 55 9.93 1.34 -3.24
CA GLY A 55 9.81 1.51 -4.67
C GLY A 55 10.25 2.90 -5.12
N HIS A 56 9.76 3.30 -6.29
CA HIS A 56 10.13 4.56 -6.94
C HIS A 56 8.96 5.13 -7.74
N PHE A 57 9.14 6.34 -8.23
CA PHE A 57 8.19 7.06 -9.06
C PHE A 57 8.87 7.55 -10.33
N VAL A 58 8.13 7.59 -11.44
CA VAL A 58 8.62 8.11 -12.73
C VAL A 58 7.64 9.14 -13.27
N CYS A 59 8.00 10.42 -13.21
CA CYS A 59 7.13 11.51 -13.66
C CYS A 59 7.18 11.66 -15.17
N LYS A 60 6.10 11.29 -15.87
CA LYS A 60 6.01 11.43 -17.32
C LYS A 60 5.80 12.87 -17.80
N THR A 61 5.29 13.77 -16.94
CA THR A 61 4.96 15.16 -17.30
C THR A 61 6.19 16.06 -17.41
N CYS A 62 7.20 15.87 -16.55
CA CYS A 62 8.42 16.69 -16.58
C CYS A 62 9.38 16.25 -17.69
N ASN A 63 9.77 14.97 -17.65
CA ASN A 63 10.48 14.24 -18.68
C ASN A 63 10.57 12.77 -18.24
N PRO A 64 10.70 11.79 -19.16
CA PRO A 64 10.75 10.38 -18.81
C PRO A 64 11.92 9.98 -17.90
N SER A 65 12.98 10.78 -17.80
CA SER A 65 14.13 10.54 -16.92
C SER A 65 13.94 11.04 -15.49
N HIS A 66 12.86 11.79 -15.19
CA HIS A 66 12.61 12.29 -13.85
C HIS A 66 12.06 11.18 -12.94
N THR A 67 13.00 10.46 -12.33
CA THR A 67 12.76 9.36 -11.40
C THR A 67 13.26 9.73 -10.00
N TRP A 68 12.55 9.28 -8.98
CA TRP A 68 13.04 9.34 -7.60
C TRP A 68 12.59 8.11 -6.83
N HIS A 69 13.42 7.69 -5.88
CA HIS A 69 13.06 6.64 -4.96
C HIS A 69 12.27 7.22 -3.80
N SER A 70 11.38 6.42 -3.22
CA SER A 70 10.80 6.74 -1.92
C SER A 70 11.09 5.59 -1.00
N GLY A 71 11.70 5.87 0.15
CA GLY A 71 11.85 4.88 1.21
C GLY A 71 10.51 4.38 1.75
N ARG A 72 9.40 4.98 1.33
CA ARG A 72 8.05 4.54 1.65
C ARG A 72 7.04 4.92 0.57
N ILE A 73 6.48 3.92 -0.09
CA ILE A 73 5.17 3.98 -0.75
C ILE A 73 4.16 3.56 0.30
N CYS A 74 3.21 4.44 0.61
CA CYS A 74 2.13 4.11 1.53
C CYS A 74 1.17 3.14 0.85
N THR A 75 0.95 1.98 1.45
CA THR A 75 0.03 0.97 0.95
C THR A 75 -0.95 0.59 2.04
N GLU A 76 -2.23 0.87 1.85
CA GLU A 76 -3.31 0.35 2.70
C GLU A 76 -3.55 -1.13 2.35
N LEU A 77 -3.77 -1.95 3.37
CA LEU A 77 -4.17 -3.35 3.25
C LEU A 77 -5.48 -3.54 4.02
N PHE A 78 -6.38 -4.31 3.42
CA PHE A 78 -7.65 -4.71 4.00
C PHE A 78 -7.81 -6.20 3.84
N LEU A 79 -8.23 -6.90 4.88
CA LEU A 79 -8.44 -8.34 4.89
C LEU A 79 -9.83 -8.65 5.45
N ALA A 80 -10.63 -9.37 4.66
CA ALA A 80 -11.90 -9.97 5.08
C ALA A 80 -11.67 -11.35 5.72
N SER A 81 -12.67 -11.85 6.44
CA SER A 81 -12.61 -13.12 7.19
C SER A 81 -12.43 -14.38 6.32
N ASN A 82 -12.62 -14.29 5.00
CA ASN A 82 -12.52 -15.40 4.05
C ASN A 82 -11.23 -15.36 3.21
N ASP A 83 -10.13 -14.87 3.78
CA ASP A 83 -8.82 -14.72 3.13
C ASP A 83 -8.82 -13.87 1.86
N ARG A 84 -9.86 -13.07 1.67
CA ARG A 84 -9.94 -12.07 0.61
C ARG A 84 -9.32 -10.77 1.08
N TYR A 85 -8.44 -10.21 0.28
CA TYR A 85 -7.75 -8.97 0.62
C TYR A 85 -7.77 -7.97 -0.52
N ARG A 86 -7.60 -6.71 -0.16
CA ARG A 86 -7.37 -5.59 -1.10
C ARG A 86 -6.15 -4.81 -0.67
N ALA A 87 -5.45 -4.23 -1.65
CA ALA A 87 -4.34 -3.34 -1.42
C ALA A 87 -4.55 -2.05 -2.20
N ILE A 88 -4.36 -0.89 -1.55
CA ILE A 88 -4.44 0.42 -2.20
C ILE A 88 -3.10 1.12 -2.04
N LEU A 89 -2.50 1.54 -3.16
CA LEU A 89 -1.23 2.26 -3.17
C LEU A 89 -1.49 3.76 -3.32
N HIS A 90 -0.80 4.57 -2.51
CA HIS A 90 -0.89 6.02 -2.57
C HIS A 90 0.21 6.62 -3.45
N ALA A 91 -0.19 7.54 -4.30
CA ALA A 91 0.67 8.34 -5.15
C ALA A 91 1.54 9.31 -4.34
N GLN A 92 2.57 9.85 -5.01
CA GLN A 92 3.33 10.99 -4.52
C GLN A 92 3.38 12.08 -5.59
N GLN A 93 3.28 13.34 -5.17
CA GLN A 93 3.43 14.47 -6.07
C GLN A 93 4.89 14.62 -6.52
N CYS A 94 5.08 14.84 -7.82
CA CYS A 94 6.35 15.25 -8.38
C CYS A 94 6.83 16.57 -7.76
N ARG A 95 8.10 16.65 -7.37
CA ARG A 95 8.71 17.86 -6.79
C ARG A 95 8.74 19.05 -7.74
N ARG A 96 8.65 18.82 -9.06
CA ARG A 96 8.76 19.86 -10.09
C ARG A 96 7.41 20.36 -10.60
N CYS A 97 6.49 19.45 -10.94
CA CYS A 97 5.22 19.81 -11.56
C CYS A 97 3.99 19.60 -10.65
N ALA A 98 4.20 19.13 -9.41
CA ALA A 98 3.14 18.84 -8.42
C ALA A 98 2.07 17.80 -8.85
N THR A 99 2.16 17.21 -10.04
CA THR A 99 1.32 16.11 -10.50
C THR A 99 1.56 14.87 -9.67
N TYR A 100 0.49 14.15 -9.30
CA TYR A 100 0.62 12.85 -8.66
C TYR A 100 1.14 11.81 -9.64
N VAL A 101 2.09 11.00 -9.16
CA VAL A 101 2.73 9.96 -9.94
C VAL A 101 2.41 8.61 -9.33
N GLU A 102 2.04 7.67 -10.20
CA GLU A 102 1.78 6.27 -9.84
C GLU A 102 3.06 5.63 -9.27
N PRO A 103 2.98 4.94 -8.12
CA PRO A 103 4.11 4.24 -7.54
C PRO A 103 4.47 2.98 -8.35
N LYS A 104 5.77 2.79 -8.59
CA LYS A 104 6.35 1.51 -9.02
C LYS A 104 6.97 0.81 -7.82
N VAL A 105 6.33 -0.26 -7.34
CA VAL A 105 6.79 -0.99 -6.16
C VAL A 105 7.88 -2.01 -6.46
N ASP A 106 8.76 -2.21 -5.49
CA ASP A 106 9.65 -3.37 -5.41
C ASP A 106 8.81 -4.60 -5.09
N LYS A 107 8.71 -5.53 -6.07
CA LYS A 107 7.82 -6.70 -5.98
C LYS A 107 8.22 -7.66 -4.86
N GLU A 108 9.52 -7.84 -4.61
CA GLU A 108 9.99 -8.74 -3.56
C GLU A 108 9.66 -8.16 -2.18
N ASN A 109 9.95 -6.87 -1.98
CA ASN A 109 9.61 -6.16 -0.75
C ASN A 109 8.10 -6.14 -0.50
N TYR A 110 7.32 -5.87 -1.55
CA TYR A 110 5.86 -5.91 -1.51
C TYR A 110 5.37 -7.29 -1.08
N GLY A 111 5.79 -8.35 -1.79
CA GLY A 111 5.38 -9.72 -1.50
C GLY A 111 5.68 -10.10 -0.05
N ARG A 112 6.91 -9.85 0.41
CA ARG A 112 7.32 -10.14 1.78
C ARG A 112 6.46 -9.41 2.82
N LYS A 113 6.28 -8.09 2.68
CA LYS A 113 5.56 -7.28 3.68
C LYS A 113 4.06 -7.55 3.69
N VAL A 114 3.46 -7.76 2.51
CA VAL A 114 2.02 -8.03 2.40
C VAL A 114 1.71 -9.43 2.93
N VAL A 115 2.39 -10.48 2.45
CA VAL A 115 2.15 -11.86 2.95
C VAL A 115 2.39 -11.93 4.45
N SER A 116 3.50 -11.39 4.94
CA SER A 116 3.78 -11.32 6.38
C SER A 116 2.68 -10.55 7.14
N THR A 117 2.07 -9.52 6.56
CA THR A 117 0.95 -8.84 7.23
C THR A 117 -0.31 -9.69 7.28
N LEU A 118 -0.67 -10.33 6.16
CA LEU A 118 -1.86 -11.16 6.08
C LEU A 118 -1.73 -12.42 6.94
N ASP A 119 -0.55 -13.05 6.98
CA ASP A 119 -0.29 -14.22 7.83
C ASP A 119 -0.41 -13.86 9.31
N LEU A 120 0.00 -12.64 9.69
CA LEU A 120 -0.16 -12.18 11.08
C LEU A 120 -1.64 -11.99 11.41
N TRP A 121 -2.38 -11.34 10.52
CA TRP A 121 -3.80 -11.06 10.71
C TRP A 121 -4.67 -12.32 10.70
N THR A 122 -4.23 -13.38 10.04
CA THR A 122 -4.93 -14.68 9.98
C THR A 122 -4.42 -15.70 10.98
N GLY A 123 -3.42 -15.35 11.80
CA GLY A 123 -2.82 -16.26 12.77
C GLY A 123 -1.94 -17.36 12.14
N ARG A 124 -1.62 -17.28 10.84
CA ARG A 124 -0.70 -18.21 10.16
C ARG A 124 0.77 -17.94 10.49
N ARG A 125 1.08 -16.79 11.10
CA ARG A 125 2.37 -16.54 11.73
C ARG A 125 2.21 -15.81 13.06
N GLU A 126 3.23 -15.96 13.89
CA GLU A 126 3.37 -15.20 15.13
C GLU A 126 3.88 -13.78 14.87
N ARG A 127 3.66 -12.92 15.88
CA ARG A 127 4.24 -11.59 15.91
C ARG A 127 5.75 -11.72 16.10
N LEU A 128 6.50 -11.42 15.05
CA LEU A 128 7.95 -11.34 15.14
C LEU A 128 8.37 -9.99 15.74
N GLU A 129 9.39 -10.02 16.59
CA GLU A 129 10.19 -8.83 16.90
C GLU A 129 10.69 -8.21 15.59
N SER A 130 10.66 -6.89 15.51
CA SER A 130 10.86 -6.22 14.24
C SER A 130 12.33 -6.29 13.79
N THR A 131 12.67 -7.30 12.98
CA THR A 131 13.94 -7.37 12.25
C THR A 131 13.84 -6.46 11.04
N TRP A 132 14.07 -5.16 11.25
CA TRP A 132 14.04 -4.19 10.17
C TRP A 132 15.26 -4.36 9.27
N ASP A 133 15.08 -5.00 8.12
CA ASP A 133 16.02 -4.85 7.01
C ASP A 133 15.94 -3.40 6.49
N PHE A 134 16.80 -2.54 7.02
CA PHE A 134 16.93 -1.17 6.57
C PHE A 134 17.63 -1.14 5.20
N LYS A 135 16.85 -0.97 4.13
CA LYS A 135 17.40 -0.53 2.84
C LYS A 135 17.53 0.98 2.88
N LYS A 136 18.76 1.50 2.79
CA LYS A 136 19.02 2.93 2.64
C LYS A 136 18.33 3.42 1.36
N THR A 137 17.36 4.29 1.53
CA THR A 137 16.51 4.86 0.47
C THR A 137 16.31 6.34 0.79
N ASP A 138 15.92 7.13 -0.21
CA ASP A 138 15.61 8.55 0.02
C ASP A 138 14.52 8.68 1.11
N PRO A 139 14.61 9.71 1.97
CA PRO A 139 13.66 9.91 3.05
C PRO A 139 12.24 10.05 2.50
N HIS A 140 11.26 9.57 3.27
CA HIS A 140 9.87 9.66 2.88
C HIS A 140 9.40 11.12 2.83
N ASP A 141 8.83 11.51 1.70
CA ASP A 141 8.37 12.86 1.47
C ASP A 141 6.93 13.06 1.97
N HIS A 142 6.81 13.37 3.26
CA HIS A 142 5.51 13.47 3.94
C HIS A 142 4.58 14.54 3.35
N VAL A 143 5.13 15.66 2.85
CA VAL A 143 4.35 16.77 2.31
C VAL A 143 3.68 16.40 0.99
N ARG A 144 4.37 15.59 0.17
CA ARG A 144 3.94 15.24 -1.19
C ARG A 144 3.28 13.87 -1.29
N CYS A 145 3.33 13.05 -0.24
CA CYS A 145 2.67 11.75 -0.22
C CYS A 145 1.17 11.90 0.02
N HIS A 146 0.35 11.39 -0.91
CA HIS A 146 -1.11 11.42 -0.77
C HIS A 146 -1.57 10.77 0.54
N GLY A 147 -1.01 9.60 0.88
CA GLY A 147 -1.35 8.89 2.11
C GLY A 147 -1.03 9.67 3.39
N CYS A 148 0.02 10.51 3.39
CA CYS A 148 0.30 11.39 4.53
C CYS A 148 -0.69 12.54 4.61
N GLN A 149 -1.04 13.14 3.47
CA GLN A 149 -1.99 14.26 3.40
C GLN A 149 -3.38 13.86 3.91
N ILE A 150 -3.81 12.62 3.68
CA ILE A 150 -5.09 12.10 4.18
C ILE A 150 -4.97 11.34 5.52
N GLY A 151 -3.78 11.32 6.14
CA GLY A 151 -3.58 10.73 7.46
C GLY A 151 -3.55 9.20 7.57
N VAL A 152 -3.46 8.46 6.46
CA VAL A 152 -3.40 6.97 6.48
C VAL A 152 -1.98 6.42 6.55
N CYS A 153 -1.01 7.21 6.09
CA CYS A 153 0.39 6.83 6.11
C CYS A 153 0.89 6.91 7.55
N ASN A 154 1.02 5.75 8.22
CA ASN A 154 1.58 5.68 9.57
C ASN A 154 2.93 6.40 9.57
N ARG A 155 2.97 7.59 10.18
CA ARG A 155 4.23 8.27 10.49
C ARG A 155 5.03 7.28 11.34
N ARG A 156 6.34 7.22 11.16
CA ARG A 156 7.15 6.66 12.24
C ARG A 156 6.78 7.48 13.48
N SER A 157 6.35 6.81 14.54
CA SER A 157 6.68 7.35 15.86
C SER A 157 8.20 7.38 15.85
N GLU A 158 8.77 8.57 15.72
CA GLU A 158 10.17 8.77 16.05
C GLU A 158 10.30 8.38 17.52
N GLY A 159 11.00 7.28 17.76
CA GLY A 159 11.47 6.84 19.06
C GLY A 159 12.97 6.69 18.94
#